data_AF-A0AB38EJW7-F1
#
_entry.id   AF-A0AB38EJW7-F1
#
_cell.length_a   1.000
_cell.length_b   1.000
_cell.length_c   1.000
_cell.angle_alpha   90.00
_cell.angle_beta   90.00
_cell.angle_gamma   90.00
#
_symmetry.space_group_name_H-M   'P 1'
#
loop_
_entity.id
_entity.type
_entity.pdbx_description
1 polymer ?
#
loop_
_entity_poly.entity_id
_entity_poly.type
_entity_poly.pdbx_seq_one_letter_code
_entity_poly.pdbx_strand_id
1 'polypeptide(L)'
;MNPITHSFSHLGFSNAQSTSALAPGGNKVPNFVSRGRGKGVPLEHFNTADEYRLARQQGGVLKSIDGREFMLLLQKYTAAETSDEEFADLRAAIPRYSIDLAEPGQTKVLYRGISLPEKTAARLLNISWGYESREIAHGLIHGLRVVKGVYTATGVASASTVSAISQGFAVGNANKNKETPVLFVLHAKSAVPARNLSGARGVTLSESRLPLSVASKSEHEVILDITNRYEITHARREGAYIVVDMNVLGRSKRGGELEVIETDKWSQLSGAKGSNPGGLFQAPDGVKWYVKTNPSTNRLRNEVLASKLYRAAGIDVPEIKLASRQGKPALISKLIGGNHKDIKTIEGSGQLRCGFAVDAWLANWDVIGQTGDNIIFNDRNKPVRIDLGGALVFRAQGGA
;
A
#
# COMPACT_ATOMS: atom_id res chain seq x y z
N MET A 1 -7.51 -25.89 -0.82
CA MET A 1 -8.43 -25.06 -0.01
C MET A 1 -8.62 -23.73 -0.71
N ASN A 2 -9.87 -23.30 -0.91
CA ASN A 2 -10.28 -22.22 -1.81
C ASN A 2 -10.18 -20.85 -1.11
N PRO A 3 -9.22 -19.96 -1.47
CA PRO A 3 -8.87 -18.80 -0.63
C PRO A 3 -9.78 -17.58 -0.82
N ILE A 4 -10.98 -17.78 -1.39
CA ILE A 4 -11.95 -16.72 -1.66
C ILE A 4 -12.77 -16.31 -0.40
N THR A 5 -12.69 -17.09 0.69
CA THR A 5 -13.60 -16.94 1.84
C THR A 5 -13.03 -16.26 3.08
N HIS A 6 -11.76 -15.85 3.11
CA HIS A 6 -11.19 -15.25 4.32
C HIS A 6 -10.74 -13.81 4.13
N SER A 7 -11.64 -12.91 4.52
CA SER A 7 -11.37 -11.54 4.92
C SER A 7 -10.43 -11.55 6.13
N PHE A 8 -9.14 -11.33 5.92
CA PHE A 8 -8.21 -11.03 7.00
C PHE A 8 -7.60 -9.65 6.76
N SER A 9 -8.00 -8.73 7.63
CA SER A 9 -7.33 -7.49 7.94
C SER A 9 -5.89 -7.77 8.37
N HIS A 10 -4.90 -7.41 7.54
CA HIS A 10 -3.52 -7.29 8.01
C HIS A 10 -2.87 -5.99 7.52
N LEU A 11 -2.07 -5.42 8.43
CA LEU A 11 -1.22 -4.26 8.24
C LEU A 11 -0.19 -4.57 7.15
N GLY A 12 -0.20 -3.78 6.07
CA GLY A 12 0.69 -3.97 4.93
C GLY A 12 1.12 -2.64 4.35
N PHE A 13 2.08 -2.00 5.02
CA PHE A 13 3.36 -1.62 4.43
C PHE A 13 4.42 -1.80 5.53
N SER A 14 5.50 -2.50 5.18
CA SER A 14 6.73 -2.74 5.94
C SER A 14 6.59 -3.19 7.40
N ASN A 15 6.61 -4.51 7.62
CA ASN A 15 7.41 -5.10 8.70
C ASN A 15 7.91 -6.45 8.18
N ALA A 16 8.95 -6.40 7.34
CA ALA A 16 9.67 -7.60 6.91
C ALA A 16 10.57 -8.08 8.06
N GLN A 17 9.97 -8.72 9.06
CA GLN A 17 10.66 -9.73 9.87
C GLN A 17 10.21 -11.10 9.38
N SER A 18 10.63 -11.44 8.15
CA SER A 18 10.89 -12.84 7.83
C SER A 18 12.02 -12.87 6.80
N THR A 19 13.09 -13.55 7.16
CA THR A 19 14.19 -13.87 6.26
C THR A 19 13.66 -14.87 5.24
N SER A 20 13.13 -14.41 4.10
CA SER A 20 12.77 -15.32 3.02
C SER A 20 14.05 -15.89 2.39
N ALA A 21 14.09 -17.21 2.21
CA ALA A 21 15.26 -17.99 1.77
C ALA A 21 15.66 -17.77 0.28
N LEU A 22 15.39 -16.59 -0.25
CA LEU A 22 15.73 -16.13 -1.60
C LEU A 22 16.81 -15.04 -1.56
N ALA A 23 17.84 -15.22 -0.74
CA ALA A 23 19.11 -14.53 -0.95
C ALA A 23 19.96 -15.30 -1.97
N PRO A 24 20.21 -14.73 -3.16
CA PRO A 24 21.53 -14.84 -3.75
C PRO A 24 22.10 -13.45 -4.11
N GLY A 25 23.43 -13.36 -4.07
CA GLY A 25 24.17 -12.13 -4.36
C GLY A 25 23.77 -11.45 -5.67
N GLY A 26 23.81 -10.11 -5.64
CA GLY A 26 23.35 -9.23 -6.71
C GLY A 26 22.11 -8.43 -6.27
N ASN A 27 22.33 -7.34 -5.53
CA ASN A 27 21.32 -6.56 -4.80
C ASN A 27 20.32 -5.75 -5.66
N LYS A 28 19.87 -6.25 -6.82
CA LYS A 28 18.80 -5.61 -7.63
C LYS A 28 18.10 -6.67 -8.51
N VAL A 29 16.78 -6.78 -8.43
CA VAL A 29 16.00 -7.27 -9.59
C VAL A 29 16.07 -6.15 -10.64
N PRO A 30 16.47 -6.43 -11.89
CA PRO A 30 16.55 -5.39 -12.90
C PRO A 30 15.19 -4.73 -13.07
N ASN A 31 15.11 -3.43 -12.80
CA ASN A 31 13.90 -2.66 -13.06
C ASN A 31 13.72 -2.57 -14.57
N PHE A 32 12.73 -3.29 -15.12
CA PHE A 32 12.38 -3.13 -16.52
C PHE A 32 11.64 -1.80 -16.68
N VAL A 33 12.37 -0.84 -17.24
CA VAL A 33 11.89 0.44 -17.73
C VAL A 33 11.66 0.29 -19.22
N SER A 34 10.46 0.62 -19.72
CA SER A 34 10.26 0.90 -21.13
C SER A 34 11.05 2.16 -21.48
N ARG A 35 12.34 1.99 -21.75
CA ARG A 35 13.19 3.07 -22.27
C ARG A 35 12.84 3.14 -23.75
N GLY A 36 12.16 4.20 -24.17
CA GLY A 36 11.66 4.36 -25.53
C GLY A 36 12.76 4.09 -26.55
N ARG A 37 12.56 3.08 -27.40
CA ARG A 37 13.53 2.66 -28.42
C ARG A 37 13.04 2.96 -29.84
N GLY A 38 12.25 4.02 -30.02
CA GLY A 38 11.72 4.42 -31.33
C GLY A 38 10.87 5.69 -31.29
N LYS A 39 10.38 6.11 -32.48
CA LYS A 39 9.31 7.11 -32.58
C LYS A 39 8.05 6.52 -31.95
N GLY A 40 7.40 7.26 -31.05
CA GLY A 40 6.19 6.79 -30.37
C GLY A 40 5.08 6.40 -31.35
N VAL A 41 4.32 5.37 -31.00
CA VAL A 41 3.20 4.89 -31.82
C VAL A 41 1.89 5.51 -31.30
N PRO A 42 1.17 6.29 -32.13
CA PRO A 42 -0.08 6.94 -31.73
C PRO A 42 -1.25 5.95 -31.58
N LEU A 43 -2.30 6.38 -30.86
CA LEU A 43 -3.51 5.59 -30.56
C LEU A 43 -4.22 4.98 -31.78
N GLU A 44 -4.05 5.56 -32.97
CA GLU A 44 -4.64 5.11 -34.23
C GLU A 44 -4.15 3.73 -34.71
N HIS A 45 -3.04 3.22 -34.16
CA HIS A 45 -2.50 1.89 -34.49
C HIS A 45 -2.86 0.79 -33.46
N PHE A 46 -3.72 1.10 -32.49
CA PHE A 46 -4.24 0.16 -31.50
C PHE A 46 -5.43 -0.58 -32.10
N ASN A 47 -5.49 -1.92 -31.95
CA ASN A 47 -6.34 -2.75 -32.80
C ASN A 47 -7.39 -3.54 -32.02
N THR A 48 -7.52 -3.34 -30.71
CA THR A 48 -8.51 -4.05 -29.89
C THR A 48 -9.46 -3.11 -29.17
N ALA A 49 -10.71 -3.52 -29.01
CA ALA A 49 -11.72 -2.75 -28.28
C ALA A 49 -11.31 -2.44 -26.83
N ASP A 50 -10.59 -3.37 -26.19
CA ASP A 50 -10.09 -3.21 -24.84
C ASP A 50 -9.00 -2.13 -24.73
N GLU A 51 -8.13 -2.04 -25.74
CA GLU A 51 -7.11 -1.00 -25.81
C GLU A 51 -7.72 0.40 -25.94
N TYR A 52 -8.71 0.56 -26.82
CA TYR A 52 -9.47 1.81 -26.96
C TYR A 52 -10.22 2.17 -25.68
N ARG A 53 -10.79 1.18 -24.97
CA ARG A 53 -11.46 1.38 -23.68
C ARG A 53 -10.50 1.94 -22.64
N LEU A 54 -9.33 1.32 -22.49
CA LEU A 54 -8.31 1.76 -21.54
C LEU A 54 -7.79 3.16 -21.87
N ALA A 55 -7.47 3.43 -23.14
CA ALA A 55 -7.04 4.75 -23.58
C ALA A 55 -8.10 5.84 -23.29
N ARG A 56 -9.39 5.54 -23.53
CA ARG A 56 -10.50 6.45 -23.22
C ARG A 56 -10.63 6.71 -21.72
N GLN A 57 -10.56 5.65 -20.89
CA GLN A 57 -10.62 5.78 -19.43
C GLN A 57 -9.45 6.63 -18.90
N GLN A 58 -8.25 6.38 -19.42
CA GLN A 58 -7.06 7.14 -19.05
C GLN A 58 -7.19 8.61 -19.46
N GLY A 59 -7.66 8.88 -20.68
CA GLY A 59 -7.94 10.25 -21.12
C GLY A 59 -8.96 10.97 -20.23
N GLY A 60 -9.87 10.24 -19.59
CA GLY A 60 -10.81 10.76 -18.60
C GLY A 60 -10.14 11.25 -17.31
N VAL A 61 -9.21 10.48 -16.75
CA VAL A 61 -8.55 10.82 -15.47
C VAL A 61 -7.44 11.88 -15.61
N LEU A 62 -7.00 12.17 -16.84
CA LEU A 62 -5.93 13.12 -17.13
C LEU A 62 -6.42 14.52 -17.54
N LYS A 63 -7.74 14.80 -17.47
CA LYS A 63 -8.32 16.07 -17.95
C LYS A 63 -7.91 17.32 -17.15
N SER A 64 -7.14 17.20 -16.07
CA SER A 64 -6.66 18.31 -15.25
C SER A 64 -5.26 18.81 -15.65
N ILE A 65 -4.85 19.98 -15.12
CA ILE A 65 -3.46 20.48 -15.24
C ILE A 65 -2.49 19.44 -14.65
N ASP A 66 -2.73 18.99 -13.42
CA ASP A 66 -1.92 17.95 -12.76
C ASP A 66 -1.84 16.66 -13.60
N GLY A 67 -2.92 16.29 -14.29
CA GLY A 67 -2.94 15.12 -15.17
C GLY A 67 -2.03 15.28 -16.39
N ARG A 68 -1.96 16.47 -16.97
CA ARG A 68 -1.03 16.77 -18.07
C ARG A 68 0.42 16.78 -17.59
N GLU A 69 0.70 17.36 -16.43
CA GLU A 69 2.04 17.34 -15.82
C GLU A 69 2.51 15.92 -15.52
N PHE A 70 1.62 15.08 -14.97
CA PHE A 70 1.89 13.66 -14.78
C PHE A 70 2.26 12.95 -16.10
N MET A 71 1.56 13.24 -17.20
CA MET A 71 1.90 12.66 -18.50
C MET A 71 3.26 13.12 -19.04
N LEU A 72 3.61 14.40 -18.87
CA LEU A 72 4.92 14.92 -19.25
C LEU A 72 6.04 14.22 -18.45
N LEU A 73 5.83 14.06 -17.15
CA LEU A 73 6.75 13.36 -16.27
C LEU A 73 6.91 11.88 -16.65
N LEU A 74 5.81 11.25 -17.04
CA LEU A 74 5.80 9.88 -17.53
C LEU A 74 6.51 9.74 -18.88
N GLN A 75 6.34 10.69 -19.79
CA GLN A 75 7.07 10.75 -21.06
C GLN A 75 8.57 10.90 -20.81
N LYS A 76 8.99 11.84 -19.95
CA LYS A 76 10.39 11.98 -19.51
C LYS A 76 10.95 10.67 -18.95
N TYR A 77 10.16 9.97 -18.13
CA TYR A 77 10.57 8.69 -17.56
C TYR A 77 10.82 7.64 -18.63
N THR A 78 9.90 7.51 -19.59
CA THR A 78 10.08 6.59 -20.73
C THR A 78 11.25 7.00 -21.62
N ALA A 79 11.59 8.29 -21.71
CA ALA A 79 12.76 8.78 -22.43
C ALA A 79 14.08 8.63 -21.64
N ALA A 80 14.03 8.17 -20.38
CA ALA A 80 15.16 8.14 -19.45
C ALA A 80 15.76 9.53 -19.17
N GLU A 81 14.91 10.56 -19.14
CA GLU A 81 15.27 11.97 -18.95
C GLU A 81 14.89 12.50 -17.56
N THR A 82 14.32 11.67 -16.68
CA THR A 82 13.92 12.08 -15.32
C THR A 82 15.11 12.20 -14.38
N SER A 83 15.11 13.26 -13.56
CA SER A 83 15.90 13.34 -12.33
C SER A 83 15.39 12.37 -11.25
N ASP A 84 16.16 12.19 -10.16
CA ASP A 84 15.73 11.35 -9.03
C ASP A 84 14.49 11.91 -8.32
N GLU A 85 14.35 13.23 -8.24
CA GLU A 85 13.19 13.92 -7.66
C GLU A 85 11.96 13.73 -8.54
N GLU A 86 12.11 13.97 -9.84
CA GLU A 86 11.07 13.74 -10.85
C GLU A 86 10.60 12.27 -10.86
N PHE A 87 11.52 11.32 -10.67
CA PHE A 87 11.18 9.91 -10.57
C PHE A 87 10.39 9.59 -9.28
N ALA A 88 10.74 10.22 -8.15
CA ALA A 88 10.01 10.06 -6.89
C ALA A 88 8.59 10.64 -7.00
N ASP A 89 8.44 11.80 -7.61
CA ASP A 89 7.15 12.45 -7.86
C ASP A 89 6.28 11.60 -8.78
N LEU A 90 6.85 11.08 -9.87
CA LEU A 90 6.15 10.19 -10.79
C LEU A 90 5.58 8.99 -10.03
N ARG A 91 6.44 8.34 -9.25
CA ARG A 91 6.09 7.15 -8.50
C ARG A 91 4.96 7.43 -7.49
N ALA A 92 5.00 8.57 -6.81
CA ALA A 92 3.95 8.99 -5.89
C ALA A 92 2.63 9.30 -6.60
N ALA A 93 2.69 9.81 -7.84
CA ALA A 93 1.54 10.18 -8.64
C ALA A 93 0.83 8.99 -9.32
N ILE A 94 1.55 7.90 -9.66
CA ILE A 94 0.98 6.72 -10.38
C ILE A 94 -0.37 6.25 -9.79
N PRO A 95 -0.53 6.03 -8.47
CA PRO A 95 -1.80 5.53 -7.92
C PRO A 95 -2.98 6.50 -8.08
N ARG A 96 -2.70 7.81 -8.18
CA ARG A 96 -3.72 8.86 -8.39
C ARG A 96 -4.29 8.79 -9.81
N TYR A 97 -3.46 8.48 -10.79
CA TYR A 97 -3.83 8.48 -12.22
C TYR A 97 -4.03 7.09 -12.82
N SER A 98 -3.88 6.03 -12.03
CA SER A 98 -4.13 4.66 -12.50
C SER A 98 -5.63 4.41 -12.72
N ILE A 99 -5.97 3.59 -13.70
CA ILE A 99 -7.34 3.16 -14.02
C ILE A 99 -7.50 1.66 -13.77
N ASP A 100 -8.73 1.17 -13.62
CA ASP A 100 -8.99 -0.27 -13.54
C ASP A 100 -8.65 -0.95 -14.87
N LEU A 101 -7.82 -1.99 -14.79
CA LEU A 101 -7.30 -2.66 -15.99
C LEU A 101 -8.31 -3.62 -16.61
N ALA A 102 -9.13 -4.28 -15.79
CA ALA A 102 -10.11 -5.27 -16.24
C ALA A 102 -11.54 -4.78 -16.03
N GLU A 103 -12.43 -5.11 -16.96
CA GLU A 103 -13.87 -4.87 -16.82
C GLU A 103 -14.48 -5.71 -15.68
N PRO A 104 -15.58 -5.26 -15.05
CA PRO A 104 -16.23 -6.01 -13.98
C PRO A 104 -16.49 -7.48 -14.33
N GLY A 105 -16.03 -8.40 -13.47
CA GLY A 105 -16.16 -9.84 -13.68
C GLY A 105 -15.14 -10.45 -14.65
N GLN A 106 -14.34 -9.63 -15.33
CA GLN A 106 -13.31 -10.08 -16.27
C GLN A 106 -11.92 -10.14 -15.63
N THR A 107 -11.00 -10.83 -16.31
CA THR A 107 -9.56 -10.81 -16.04
C THR A 107 -8.85 -10.31 -17.30
N LYS A 108 -8.01 -9.28 -17.17
CA LYS A 108 -7.13 -8.84 -18.24
C LYS A 108 -5.78 -9.54 -18.11
N VAL A 109 -5.27 -10.11 -19.20
CA VAL A 109 -3.93 -10.71 -19.21
C VAL A 109 -2.91 -9.69 -19.68
N LEU A 110 -1.83 -9.56 -18.93
CA LEU A 110 -0.66 -8.75 -19.25
C LEU A 110 0.59 -9.61 -19.17
N TYR A 111 1.63 -9.22 -19.89
CA TYR A 111 2.90 -9.94 -19.94
C TYR A 111 4.05 -9.01 -19.55
N ARG A 112 5.03 -9.57 -18.85
CA ARG A 112 6.29 -8.88 -18.56
C ARG A 112 7.44 -9.87 -18.66
N GLY A 113 8.48 -9.50 -19.41
CA GLY A 113 9.66 -10.32 -19.58
C GLY A 113 10.87 -9.73 -18.85
N ILE A 114 11.56 -10.56 -18.09
CA ILE A 114 12.85 -10.23 -17.47
C ILE A 114 13.85 -11.35 -17.70
N SER A 115 15.08 -11.16 -17.26
CA SER A 115 16.06 -12.24 -17.11
C SER A 115 16.55 -12.26 -15.66
N LEU A 116 16.88 -13.47 -15.18
CA LEU A 116 17.42 -13.67 -13.83
C LEU A 116 18.58 -14.65 -13.89
N PRO A 117 19.57 -14.56 -12.98
CA PRO A 117 20.61 -15.59 -12.85
C PRO A 117 19.98 -16.97 -12.65
N GLU A 118 20.55 -18.02 -13.25
CA GLU A 118 19.96 -19.38 -13.26
C GLU A 118 19.59 -19.88 -11.86
N LYS A 119 20.46 -19.64 -10.87
CA LYS A 119 20.17 -20.03 -9.47
C LYS A 119 18.90 -19.36 -8.92
N THR A 120 18.66 -18.10 -9.27
CA THR A 120 17.48 -17.34 -8.83
C THR A 120 16.25 -17.77 -9.60
N ALA A 121 16.39 -17.90 -10.93
CA ALA A 121 15.33 -18.37 -11.81
C ALA A 121 14.83 -19.76 -11.39
N ALA A 122 15.73 -20.72 -11.18
CA ALA A 122 15.37 -22.08 -10.76
C ALA A 122 14.59 -22.14 -9.44
N ARG A 123 14.83 -21.21 -8.51
CA ARG A 123 14.08 -21.14 -7.25
C ARG A 123 12.62 -20.74 -7.43
N LEU A 124 12.26 -20.06 -8.53
CA LEU A 124 10.86 -19.71 -8.82
C LEU A 124 9.99 -20.96 -8.99
N LEU A 125 10.57 -22.09 -9.44
CA LEU A 125 9.84 -23.34 -9.62
C LEU A 125 9.37 -23.97 -8.30
N ASN A 126 10.00 -23.59 -7.17
CA ASN A 126 9.70 -24.12 -5.84
C ASN A 126 9.16 -23.03 -4.88
N ILE A 127 8.70 -21.90 -5.43
CA ILE A 127 8.21 -20.78 -4.64
C ILE A 127 6.83 -21.09 -4.06
N SER A 128 6.55 -20.58 -2.85
CA SER A 128 5.20 -20.61 -2.28
C SER A 128 4.23 -19.87 -3.20
N TRP A 129 2.97 -20.31 -3.23
CA TRP A 129 1.91 -19.71 -4.05
C TRP A 129 0.90 -18.93 -3.21
N GLY A 130 0.04 -18.15 -3.88
CA GLY A 130 -1.04 -17.40 -3.26
C GLY A 130 -0.51 -16.30 -2.34
N TYR A 131 -1.12 -16.19 -1.16
CA TYR A 131 -0.82 -15.13 -0.21
C TYR A 131 0.66 -15.06 0.21
N GLU A 132 1.28 -16.20 0.47
CA GLU A 132 2.68 -16.30 0.92
C GLU A 132 3.69 -15.80 -0.11
N SER A 133 3.29 -15.73 -1.38
CA SER A 133 4.13 -15.26 -2.48
C SER A 133 4.15 -13.74 -2.64
N ARG A 134 3.31 -13.00 -1.91
CA ARG A 134 3.02 -11.58 -2.22
C ARG A 134 4.23 -10.67 -2.15
N GLU A 135 5.05 -10.82 -1.13
CA GLU A 135 6.22 -9.95 -0.93
C GLU A 135 7.24 -10.13 -2.06
N ILE A 136 7.55 -11.38 -2.37
CA ILE A 136 8.50 -11.71 -3.42
C ILE A 136 7.94 -11.40 -4.81
N ALA A 137 6.68 -11.71 -5.09
CA ALA A 137 6.02 -11.36 -6.34
C ALA A 137 6.05 -9.85 -6.59
N HIS A 138 5.75 -9.05 -5.56
CA HIS A 138 5.83 -7.60 -5.65
C HIS A 138 7.26 -7.10 -5.90
N GLY A 139 8.26 -7.71 -5.25
CA GLY A 139 9.68 -7.42 -5.48
C GLY A 139 10.17 -7.78 -6.89
N LEU A 140 9.68 -8.89 -7.45
CA LEU A 140 9.98 -9.33 -8.81
C LEU A 140 9.41 -8.36 -9.86
N ILE A 141 8.25 -7.76 -9.59
CA ILE A 141 7.62 -6.81 -10.51
C ILE A 141 8.26 -5.43 -10.41
N HIS A 142 8.34 -4.87 -9.21
CA HIS A 142 8.67 -3.45 -8.98
C HIS A 142 10.12 -3.20 -8.53
N GLY A 143 11.01 -4.19 -8.63
CA GLY A 143 12.43 -4.03 -8.33
C GLY A 143 12.70 -3.90 -6.83
N LEU A 144 13.04 -5.03 -6.21
CA LEU A 144 13.41 -5.12 -4.80
C LEU A 144 14.82 -4.53 -4.58
N ARG A 145 14.94 -3.47 -3.76
CA ARG A 145 16.21 -3.00 -3.20
C ARG A 145 16.27 -3.33 -1.72
N VAL A 146 17.43 -3.79 -1.25
CA VAL A 146 17.70 -3.93 0.18
C VAL A 146 18.46 -2.70 0.64
N VAL A 147 17.85 -1.93 1.55
CA VAL A 147 18.52 -0.83 2.25
C VAL A 147 18.41 -1.10 3.74
N LYS A 148 19.55 -1.34 4.41
CA LYS A 148 19.62 -1.63 5.85
C LYS A 148 18.69 -2.78 6.30
N GLY A 149 18.60 -3.85 5.50
CA GLY A 149 17.75 -5.01 5.79
C GLY A 149 16.25 -4.80 5.51
N VAL A 150 15.83 -3.62 5.04
CA VAL A 150 14.46 -3.35 4.60
C VAL A 150 14.36 -3.50 3.09
N TYR A 151 13.39 -4.30 2.67
CA TYR A 151 13.00 -4.46 1.28
C TYR A 151 12.17 -3.25 0.82
N THR A 152 12.70 -2.47 -0.13
CA THR A 152 11.98 -1.38 -0.78
C THR A 152 11.78 -1.71 -2.25
N ALA A 153 10.53 -1.81 -2.70
CA ALA A 153 10.23 -1.81 -4.12
C ALA A 153 10.47 -0.39 -4.62
N THR A 154 11.45 -0.14 -5.50
CA THR A 154 11.82 1.24 -5.90
C THR A 154 11.54 1.54 -7.36
N GLY A 155 11.24 0.53 -8.18
CA GLY A 155 10.98 0.66 -9.60
C GLY A 155 9.55 1.03 -9.96
N VAL A 156 9.38 1.45 -11.21
CA VAL A 156 8.10 1.54 -11.93
C VAL A 156 8.11 0.39 -12.94
N ALA A 157 7.03 -0.39 -12.97
CA ALA A 157 6.96 -1.62 -13.76
C ALA A 157 6.04 -1.49 -14.97
N SER A 158 6.60 -1.56 -16.18
CA SER A 158 5.83 -1.70 -17.42
C SER A 158 5.49 -3.17 -17.74
N ALA A 159 4.31 -3.39 -18.31
CA ALA A 159 3.85 -4.63 -18.88
C ALA A 159 3.24 -4.38 -20.27
N SER A 160 3.06 -5.43 -21.06
CA SER A 160 2.47 -5.38 -22.40
C SER A 160 1.22 -6.24 -22.48
N THR A 161 0.29 -5.86 -23.35
CA THR A 161 -0.85 -6.70 -23.74
C THR A 161 -0.45 -7.86 -24.67
N VAL A 162 0.79 -7.88 -25.17
CA VAL A 162 1.27 -8.85 -26.16
C VAL A 162 2.43 -9.69 -25.59
N SER A 163 2.28 -11.02 -25.58
CA SER A 163 3.26 -11.94 -25.00
C SER A 163 4.58 -11.99 -25.77
N ALA A 164 4.52 -12.00 -27.11
CA ALA A 164 5.69 -12.13 -27.99
C ALA A 164 6.75 -11.05 -27.72
N ILE A 165 6.31 -9.84 -27.37
CA ILE A 165 7.19 -8.71 -27.05
C ILE A 165 7.90 -8.92 -25.72
N SER A 166 7.14 -9.30 -24.70
CA SER A 166 7.71 -9.64 -23.38
C SER A 166 8.70 -10.79 -23.49
N GLN A 167 8.40 -11.81 -24.31
CA GLN A 167 9.33 -12.90 -24.61
C GLN A 167 10.60 -12.41 -25.30
N GLY A 168 10.49 -11.52 -26.29
CA GLY A 168 11.63 -10.90 -26.96
C GLY A 168 12.53 -10.14 -25.99
N PHE A 169 11.95 -9.38 -25.05
CA PHE A 169 12.71 -8.70 -24.00
C PHE A 169 13.41 -9.67 -23.04
N ALA A 170 12.70 -10.72 -22.59
CA ALA A 170 13.27 -11.73 -21.71
C ALA A 170 14.48 -12.41 -22.36
N VAL A 171 14.35 -12.83 -23.62
CA VAL A 171 15.44 -13.48 -24.38
C VAL A 171 16.58 -12.52 -24.67
N GLY A 172 16.28 -11.29 -25.10
CA GLY A 172 17.30 -10.28 -25.40
C GLY A 172 18.18 -9.96 -24.19
N ASN A 173 17.56 -9.81 -23.01
CA ASN A 173 18.29 -9.58 -21.75
C ASN A 173 19.03 -10.84 -21.28
N ALA A 174 18.39 -12.00 -21.37
CA ALA A 174 19.00 -13.29 -21.01
C ALA A 174 20.28 -13.56 -21.81
N ASN A 175 20.25 -13.35 -23.13
CA ASN A 175 21.41 -13.52 -24.00
C ASN A 175 22.52 -12.52 -23.66
N LYS A 176 22.17 -11.25 -23.41
CA LYS A 176 23.13 -10.20 -23.06
C LYS A 176 23.82 -10.48 -21.72
N ASN A 177 23.08 -10.97 -20.74
CA ASN A 177 23.55 -11.12 -19.36
C ASN A 177 23.99 -12.56 -19.02
N LYS A 178 23.84 -13.52 -19.94
CA LYS A 178 24.00 -14.97 -19.69
C LYS A 178 23.11 -15.46 -18.55
N GLU A 179 21.85 -15.05 -18.59
CA GLU A 179 20.82 -15.32 -17.59
C GLU A 179 19.70 -16.20 -18.16
N THR A 180 18.78 -16.64 -17.31
CA THR A 180 17.58 -17.39 -17.70
C THR A 180 16.46 -16.41 -18.04
N PRO A 181 15.77 -16.54 -19.19
CA PRO A 181 14.63 -15.71 -19.51
C PRO A 181 13.43 -16.12 -18.64
N VAL A 182 12.75 -15.13 -18.06
CA VAL A 182 11.58 -15.31 -17.21
C VAL A 182 10.42 -14.50 -17.78
N LEU A 183 9.28 -15.17 -17.97
CA LEU A 183 8.04 -14.56 -18.45
C LEU A 183 7.02 -14.55 -17.32
N PHE A 184 6.58 -13.35 -16.94
CA PHE A 184 5.45 -13.17 -16.04
C PHE A 184 4.16 -13.05 -16.84
N VAL A 185 3.20 -13.91 -16.52
CA VAL A 185 1.83 -13.87 -17.02
C VAL A 185 0.95 -13.31 -15.92
N LEU A 186 0.49 -12.08 -16.11
CA LEU A 186 -0.19 -11.28 -15.10
C LEU A 186 -1.70 -11.29 -15.37
N HIS A 187 -2.43 -11.97 -14.50
CA HIS A 187 -3.88 -12.07 -14.52
C HIS A 187 -4.47 -10.92 -13.69
N ALA A 188 -4.61 -9.75 -14.32
CA ALA A 188 -5.18 -8.54 -13.71
C ALA A 188 -6.68 -8.73 -13.45
N LYS A 189 -7.03 -8.89 -12.17
CA LYS A 189 -8.41 -9.11 -11.74
C LYS A 189 -9.18 -7.79 -11.67
N SER A 190 -10.45 -7.85 -12.04
CA SER A 190 -11.38 -6.75 -11.82
C SER A 190 -11.72 -6.56 -10.34
N ALA A 191 -12.25 -5.39 -10.01
CA ALA A 191 -12.74 -5.12 -8.67
C ALA A 191 -13.94 -6.02 -8.35
N VAL A 192 -14.03 -6.46 -7.10
CA VAL A 192 -15.20 -7.15 -6.55
C VAL A 192 -15.70 -6.32 -5.35
N PRO A 193 -16.49 -5.27 -5.60
CA PRO A 193 -16.95 -4.35 -4.54
C PRO A 193 -17.67 -5.07 -3.39
N ALA A 194 -18.50 -6.07 -3.71
CA ALA A 194 -19.20 -6.89 -2.72
C ALA A 194 -18.28 -7.61 -1.72
N ARG A 195 -17.00 -7.78 -2.04
CA ARG A 195 -15.99 -8.39 -1.17
C ARG A 195 -14.90 -7.42 -0.71
N ASN A 196 -15.07 -6.11 -0.93
CA ASN A 196 -14.06 -5.09 -0.68
C ASN A 196 -12.71 -5.37 -1.36
N LEU A 197 -12.73 -6.03 -2.51
CA LEU A 197 -11.52 -6.32 -3.29
C LEU A 197 -11.38 -5.27 -4.40
N SER A 198 -10.29 -4.50 -4.37
CA SER A 198 -9.91 -3.62 -5.48
C SER A 198 -9.42 -4.43 -6.67
N GLY A 199 -9.75 -3.96 -7.87
CA GLY A 199 -9.21 -4.49 -9.12
C GLY A 199 -7.79 -4.01 -9.36
N ALA A 200 -7.02 -4.76 -10.13
CA ALA A 200 -5.70 -4.35 -10.56
C ALA A 200 -5.79 -3.04 -11.36
N ARG A 201 -4.90 -2.10 -11.03
CA ARG A 201 -4.86 -0.78 -11.65
C ARG A 201 -3.55 -0.54 -12.41
N GLY A 202 -3.57 0.37 -13.36
CA GLY A 202 -2.37 0.82 -14.03
C GLY A 202 -2.62 2.06 -14.87
N VAL A 203 -1.55 2.62 -15.41
CA VAL A 203 -1.56 3.77 -16.30
C VAL A 203 -1.28 3.29 -17.71
N THR A 204 -2.12 3.71 -18.64
CA THR A 204 -1.92 3.44 -20.07
C THR A 204 -1.38 4.67 -20.78
N LEU A 205 -0.51 4.48 -21.76
CA LEU A 205 0.07 5.60 -22.50
C LEU A 205 -0.81 5.99 -23.69
N SER A 206 -0.89 7.30 -23.98
CA SER A 206 -1.47 7.80 -25.24
C SER A 206 -0.52 7.62 -26.44
N GLU A 207 0.76 7.34 -26.19
CA GLU A 207 1.75 6.95 -27.20
C GLU A 207 2.53 5.75 -26.64
N SER A 208 2.54 4.63 -27.35
CA SER A 208 3.41 3.52 -26.95
C SER A 208 4.85 3.80 -27.38
N ARG A 209 5.80 3.61 -26.47
CA ARG A 209 7.25 3.77 -26.74
C ARG A 209 7.97 2.42 -26.90
N LEU A 210 7.22 1.32 -26.92
CA LEU A 210 7.73 -0.02 -27.20
C LEU A 210 8.09 -0.15 -28.69
N PRO A 211 9.18 -0.90 -29.03
CA PRO A 211 9.64 -1.05 -30.41
C PRO A 211 8.61 -1.82 -31.25
N LEU A 212 8.34 -1.36 -32.48
CA LEU A 212 7.40 -2.01 -33.40
C LEU A 212 7.66 -3.51 -33.57
N SER A 213 6.64 -4.33 -33.38
CA SER A 213 6.57 -5.64 -34.02
C SER A 213 6.71 -5.51 -35.55
N VAL A 214 7.25 -6.53 -36.19
CA VAL A 214 7.36 -6.68 -37.67
C VAL A 214 6.04 -6.48 -38.43
N ALA A 215 4.90 -6.34 -37.74
CA ALA A 215 3.56 -6.21 -38.30
C ALA A 215 2.89 -4.84 -38.06
N SER A 216 3.60 -3.80 -37.57
CA SER A 216 3.05 -2.45 -37.36
C SER A 216 1.80 -2.37 -36.46
N LYS A 217 1.63 -3.33 -35.54
CA LYS A 217 0.52 -3.35 -34.57
C LYS A 217 0.98 -2.75 -33.25
N SER A 218 0.13 -1.90 -32.64
CA SER A 218 0.43 -1.28 -31.34
C SER A 218 0.61 -2.33 -30.25
N GLU A 219 1.57 -2.04 -29.36
CA GLU A 219 1.92 -2.81 -28.20
C GLU A 219 1.49 -1.98 -27.01
N HIS A 220 0.26 -2.20 -26.53
CA HIS A 220 -0.29 -1.35 -25.48
C HIS A 220 0.50 -1.55 -24.18
N GLU A 221 1.40 -0.60 -23.93
CA GLU A 221 2.17 -0.54 -22.70
C GLU A 221 1.26 -0.13 -21.54
N VAL A 222 1.33 -0.90 -20.46
CA VAL A 222 0.64 -0.62 -19.21
C VAL A 222 1.68 -0.49 -18.11
N ILE A 223 1.73 0.68 -17.50
CA ILE A 223 2.53 0.91 -16.29
C ILE A 223 1.69 0.46 -15.10
N LEU A 224 2.16 -0.56 -14.40
CA LEU A 224 1.43 -1.18 -13.30
C LEU A 224 1.41 -0.25 -12.08
N ASP A 225 0.24 -0.09 -11.46
CA ASP A 225 0.11 0.65 -10.21
C ASP A 225 1.02 0.02 -9.15
N ILE A 226 1.85 0.86 -8.52
CA ILE A 226 2.79 0.41 -7.49
C ILE A 226 2.10 -0.12 -6.24
N THR A 227 0.83 0.17 -6.06
CA THR A 227 0.04 -0.31 -4.92
C THR A 227 -0.68 -1.63 -5.21
N ASN A 228 -0.56 -2.17 -6.42
CA ASN A 228 -1.05 -3.51 -6.75
C ASN A 228 -0.37 -4.58 -5.89
N ARG A 229 -1.12 -5.65 -5.64
CA ARG A 229 -0.64 -6.87 -5.00
C ARG A 229 -0.54 -7.97 -6.05
N TYR A 230 0.48 -8.79 -5.92
CA TYR A 230 0.79 -9.87 -6.86
C TYR A 230 0.78 -11.18 -6.10
N GLU A 231 0.15 -12.21 -6.64
CA GLU A 231 0.16 -13.54 -6.04
C GLU A 231 0.56 -14.54 -7.11
N ILE A 232 1.72 -15.19 -6.94
CA ILE A 232 2.13 -16.30 -7.79
C ILE A 232 1.12 -17.43 -7.64
N THR A 233 0.54 -17.85 -8.74
CA THR A 233 -0.40 -18.98 -8.79
C THR A 233 0.27 -20.23 -9.30
N HIS A 234 1.27 -20.08 -10.17
CA HIS A 234 2.00 -21.20 -10.74
C HIS A 234 3.35 -20.74 -11.28
N ALA A 235 4.33 -21.64 -11.29
CA ALA A 235 5.61 -21.43 -11.96
C ALA A 235 6.04 -22.73 -12.63
N ARG A 236 6.48 -22.64 -13.89
CA ARG A 236 6.88 -23.82 -14.68
C ARG A 236 7.98 -23.48 -15.67
N ARG A 237 8.71 -24.50 -16.11
CA ARG A 237 9.66 -24.38 -17.22
C ARG A 237 8.94 -24.67 -18.54
N GLU A 238 9.07 -23.77 -19.50
CA GLU A 238 8.56 -23.93 -20.87
C GLU A 238 9.69 -23.62 -21.86
N GLY A 239 10.29 -24.68 -22.42
CA GLY A 239 11.47 -24.53 -23.26
C GLY A 239 12.60 -23.83 -22.50
N ALA A 240 13.08 -22.71 -23.05
CA ALA A 240 14.11 -21.88 -22.43
C ALA A 240 13.60 -20.99 -21.28
N TYR A 241 12.28 -20.82 -21.15
CA TYR A 241 11.67 -19.89 -20.20
C TYR A 241 11.35 -20.53 -18.87
N ILE A 242 11.39 -19.72 -17.81
CA ILE A 242 10.54 -19.94 -16.64
C ILE A 242 9.34 -19.02 -16.75
N VAL A 243 8.15 -19.61 -16.81
CA VAL A 243 6.88 -18.89 -16.85
C VAL A 243 6.29 -18.86 -15.45
N VAL A 244 5.97 -17.67 -14.97
CA VAL A 244 5.34 -17.45 -13.67
C VAL A 244 4.00 -16.78 -13.87
N ASP A 245 2.93 -17.50 -13.55
CA ASP A 245 1.58 -16.96 -13.51
C ASP A 245 1.34 -16.24 -12.19
N MET A 246 0.77 -15.04 -12.26
CA MET A 246 0.41 -14.26 -11.09
C MET A 246 -0.99 -13.69 -11.20
N ASN A 247 -1.78 -13.73 -10.14
CA ASN A 247 -2.92 -12.84 -10.00
C ASN A 247 -2.42 -11.43 -9.65
N VAL A 248 -2.95 -10.42 -10.34
CA VAL A 248 -2.77 -9.02 -9.94
C VAL A 248 -4.07 -8.53 -9.34
N LEU A 249 -3.98 -8.01 -8.12
CA LEU A 249 -5.08 -7.45 -7.37
C LEU A 249 -4.79 -5.98 -7.11
N GLY A 250 -5.81 -5.15 -7.02
CA GLY A 250 -5.63 -3.77 -6.60
C GLY A 250 -5.13 -3.66 -5.18
N ARG A 251 -4.75 -2.44 -4.80
CA ARG A 251 -4.43 -2.07 -3.42
C ARG A 251 -5.48 -2.63 -2.47
N SER A 252 -5.06 -3.19 -1.35
CA SER A 252 -6.00 -3.55 -0.29
C SER A 252 -6.81 -2.31 0.07
N LYS A 253 -8.12 -2.35 -0.18
CA LYS A 253 -9.02 -1.56 0.64
C LYS A 253 -8.83 -2.14 2.02
N ARG A 254 -8.12 -1.41 2.89
CA ARG A 254 -8.11 -1.76 4.31
C ARG A 254 -9.58 -1.84 4.73
N GLY A 255 -9.95 -2.73 5.65
CA GLY A 255 -11.23 -2.57 6.34
C GLY A 255 -11.29 -1.13 6.86
N GLY A 256 -12.06 -0.27 6.20
CA GLY A 256 -12.04 1.18 6.34
C GLY A 256 -10.72 1.86 5.98
N GLU A 257 -10.47 2.17 4.70
CA GLU A 257 -10.27 3.60 4.42
C GLU A 257 -11.64 4.23 4.70
N LEU A 258 -11.84 4.56 5.98
CA LEU A 258 -12.97 5.29 6.49
C LEU A 258 -13.17 6.51 5.59
N GLU A 259 -14.41 6.88 5.29
CA GLU A 259 -14.72 8.29 5.08
C GLU A 259 -13.93 9.08 6.12
N VAL A 260 -12.94 9.86 5.68
CA VAL A 260 -12.15 10.63 6.61
C VAL A 260 -13.14 11.60 7.26
N ILE A 261 -13.40 11.40 8.54
CA ILE A 261 -14.38 12.21 9.26
C ILE A 261 -13.83 13.64 9.29
N GLU A 262 -14.49 14.54 8.56
CA GLU A 262 -14.15 15.96 8.57
C GLU A 262 -14.75 16.61 9.81
N THR A 263 -13.88 17.23 10.62
CA THR A 263 -14.27 17.83 11.91
C THR A 263 -14.44 19.35 11.84
N ASP A 264 -14.32 19.95 10.66
CA ASP A 264 -14.37 21.41 10.48
C ASP A 264 -15.70 22.04 10.84
N LYS A 265 -16.79 21.28 10.72
CA LYS A 265 -18.14 21.73 11.06
C LYS A 265 -18.54 21.41 12.52
N TRP A 266 -17.64 20.85 13.32
CA TRP A 266 -17.94 20.46 14.69
C TRP A 266 -17.84 21.66 15.63
N SER A 267 -18.74 21.74 16.60
CA SER A 267 -18.76 22.83 17.58
C SER A 267 -17.63 22.64 18.59
N GLN A 268 -16.72 23.61 18.69
CA GLN A 268 -15.67 23.59 19.71
C GLN A 268 -16.26 23.87 21.08
N LEU A 269 -16.05 22.96 22.03
CA LEU A 269 -16.47 23.11 23.42
C LEU A 269 -15.34 23.62 24.31
N SER A 270 -14.08 23.24 24.02
CA SER A 270 -12.90 23.74 24.75
C SER A 270 -11.61 23.67 23.92
N GLY A 271 -10.58 24.37 24.37
CA GLY A 271 -9.20 24.24 23.84
C GLY A 271 -8.52 22.93 24.23
N ALA A 272 -7.24 22.81 23.86
CA ALA A 272 -6.40 21.66 24.19
C ALA A 272 -6.22 21.51 25.70
N LYS A 273 -6.30 20.28 26.20
CA LYS A 273 -6.06 19.90 27.59
C LYS A 273 -4.70 19.22 27.81
N GLY A 274 -3.90 19.06 26.75
CA GLY A 274 -2.59 18.40 26.78
C GLY A 274 -1.60 19.03 25.80
N SER A 275 -0.47 18.36 25.57
CA SER A 275 0.65 18.86 24.76
C SER A 275 0.38 18.88 23.24
N ASN A 276 -0.58 18.09 22.77
CA ASN A 276 -0.96 18.07 21.36
C ASN A 276 -1.98 19.17 21.04
N PRO A 277 -1.79 19.96 19.96
CA PRO A 277 -2.79 20.90 19.48
C PRO A 277 -4.14 20.22 19.24
N GLY A 278 -5.24 20.89 19.57
CA GLY A 278 -6.57 20.31 19.47
C GLY A 278 -7.57 20.88 20.48
N GLY A 279 -8.54 20.05 20.87
CA GLY A 279 -9.52 20.41 21.89
C GLY A 279 -10.72 19.47 21.94
N LEU A 280 -11.73 19.85 22.73
CA LEU A 280 -12.98 19.12 22.84
C LEU A 280 -14.01 19.67 21.85
N PHE A 281 -14.67 18.76 21.12
CA PHE A 281 -15.62 19.08 20.06
C PHE A 281 -16.91 18.28 20.23
N GLN A 282 -17.99 18.81 19.69
CA GLN A 282 -19.25 18.12 19.52
C GLN A 282 -19.54 17.91 18.03
N ALA A 283 -19.74 16.65 17.65
CA ALA A 283 -20.15 16.28 16.31
C ALA A 283 -21.64 16.62 16.07
N PRO A 284 -22.11 16.67 14.81
CA PRO A 284 -23.50 16.99 14.49
C PRO A 284 -24.55 16.05 15.11
N ASP A 285 -24.14 14.81 15.40
CA ASP A 285 -24.96 13.80 16.10
C ASP A 285 -25.02 14.01 17.62
N GLY A 286 -24.39 15.08 18.13
CA GLY A 286 -24.34 15.44 19.54
C GLY A 286 -23.24 14.71 20.33
N VAL A 287 -22.49 13.77 19.74
CA VAL A 287 -21.44 13.03 20.42
C VAL A 287 -20.21 13.92 20.64
N LYS A 288 -19.64 13.84 21.84
CA LYS A 288 -18.44 14.60 22.21
C LYS A 288 -17.16 13.81 21.91
N TRP A 289 -16.22 14.48 21.27
CA TRP A 289 -14.95 13.91 20.82
C TRP A 289 -13.81 14.85 21.18
N TYR A 290 -12.70 14.30 21.66
CA TYR A 290 -11.44 15.03 21.72
C TYR A 290 -10.74 14.93 20.37
N VAL A 291 -10.49 16.06 19.73
CA VAL A 291 -9.80 16.15 18.43
C VAL A 291 -8.34 16.50 18.68
N LYS A 292 -7.42 15.63 18.27
CA LYS A 292 -5.97 15.86 18.28
C LYS A 292 -5.50 16.13 16.86
N THR A 293 -4.87 17.27 16.65
CA THR A 293 -4.17 17.60 15.40
C THR A 293 -2.67 17.45 15.67
N ASN A 294 -2.06 16.39 15.16
CA ASN A 294 -0.62 16.15 15.26
C ASN A 294 0.01 16.28 13.85
N PRO A 295 1.16 16.96 13.70
CA PRO A 295 1.81 17.06 12.39
C PRO A 295 2.27 15.70 11.83
N SER A 296 2.44 14.67 12.67
CA SER A 296 2.85 13.34 12.24
C SER A 296 1.66 12.38 12.05
N THR A 297 1.30 12.14 10.79
CA THR A 297 0.29 11.13 10.41
C THR A 297 0.61 9.73 10.95
N ASN A 298 1.89 9.39 11.12
CA ASN A 298 2.29 8.10 11.66
C ASN A 298 1.96 7.97 13.15
N ARG A 299 2.09 9.04 13.95
CA ARG A 299 1.67 9.04 15.36
C ARG A 299 0.16 8.83 15.50
N LEU A 300 -0.63 9.51 14.67
CA LEU A 300 -2.09 9.35 14.66
C LEU A 300 -2.50 7.90 14.30
N ARG A 301 -1.85 7.32 13.29
CA ARG A 301 -2.10 5.92 12.90
C ARG A 301 -1.71 4.93 14.00
N ASN A 302 -0.63 5.21 14.70
CA ASN A 302 -0.14 4.39 15.80
C ASN A 302 -1.14 4.37 16.97
N GLU A 303 -1.65 5.53 17.38
CA GLU A 303 -2.63 5.63 18.47
C GLU A 303 -3.95 4.93 18.11
N VAL A 304 -4.41 5.03 16.86
CA VAL A 304 -5.58 4.28 16.35
C VAL A 304 -5.33 2.77 16.38
N LEU A 305 -4.14 2.32 15.96
CA LEU A 305 -3.81 0.89 15.99
C LEU A 305 -3.72 0.36 17.42
N ALA A 306 -3.07 1.10 18.32
CA ALA A 306 -2.99 0.76 19.74
C ALA A 306 -4.39 0.62 20.36
N SER A 307 -5.30 1.58 20.11
CA SER A 307 -6.70 1.50 20.55
C SER A 307 -7.38 0.22 20.08
N LYS A 308 -7.24 -0.14 18.80
CA LYS A 308 -7.83 -1.37 18.25
C LYS A 308 -7.28 -2.63 18.90
N LEU A 309 -5.96 -2.69 19.14
CA LEU A 309 -5.31 -3.84 19.75
C LEU A 309 -5.70 -4.01 21.23
N TYR A 310 -5.74 -2.90 21.99
CA TYR A 310 -6.24 -2.92 23.36
C TYR A 310 -7.68 -3.44 23.43
N ARG A 311 -8.57 -2.93 22.58
CA ARG A 311 -9.97 -3.39 22.52
C ARG A 311 -10.08 -4.86 22.13
N ALA A 312 -9.28 -5.31 21.17
CA ALA A 312 -9.24 -6.71 20.76
C ALA A 312 -8.77 -7.63 21.90
N ALA A 313 -7.90 -7.13 22.79
CA ALA A 313 -7.45 -7.82 23.99
C ALA A 313 -8.41 -7.66 25.19
N GLY A 314 -9.59 -7.06 24.99
CA GLY A 314 -10.59 -6.88 26.05
C GLY A 314 -10.26 -5.77 27.06
N ILE A 315 -9.32 -4.88 26.74
CA ILE A 315 -8.97 -3.73 27.59
C ILE A 315 -9.79 -2.50 27.20
N ASP A 316 -10.42 -1.89 28.19
CA ASP A 316 -11.23 -0.69 28.00
C ASP A 316 -10.33 0.52 27.63
N VAL A 317 -10.59 1.06 26.43
CA VAL A 317 -9.98 2.28 25.89
C VAL A 317 -11.04 3.06 25.09
N PRO A 318 -10.87 4.37 24.87
CA PRO A 318 -11.75 5.13 23.99
C PRO A 318 -11.83 4.56 22.57
N GLU A 319 -12.95 4.82 21.91
CA GLU A 319 -13.03 4.66 20.47
C GLU A 319 -12.21 5.75 19.80
N ILE A 320 -11.20 5.36 19.04
CA ILE A 320 -10.28 6.27 18.36
C ILE A 320 -10.35 6.06 16.85
N LYS A 321 -10.48 7.14 16.08
CA LYS A 321 -10.53 7.12 14.61
C LYS A 321 -9.62 8.19 14.00
N LEU A 322 -9.20 7.95 12.75
CA LEU A 322 -8.60 9.00 11.93
C LEU A 322 -9.68 9.95 11.44
N ALA A 323 -9.30 11.22 11.33
CA ALA A 323 -10.14 12.32 10.91
C ALA A 323 -9.31 13.35 10.12
N SER A 324 -9.96 14.39 9.62
CA SER A 324 -9.30 15.59 9.11
C SER A 324 -9.86 16.84 9.78
N ARG A 325 -9.03 17.87 9.84
CA ARG A 325 -9.42 19.21 10.24
C ARG A 325 -8.60 20.24 9.50
N GLN A 326 -9.27 21.20 8.87
CA GLN A 326 -8.69 22.27 8.07
C GLN A 326 -7.74 21.70 7.01
N GLY A 327 -8.17 20.60 6.37
CA GLY A 327 -7.37 19.88 5.37
C GLY A 327 -6.14 19.14 5.93
N LYS A 328 -5.92 19.11 7.24
CA LYS A 328 -4.79 18.42 7.89
C LYS A 328 -5.24 17.11 8.56
N PRO A 329 -4.35 16.09 8.64
CA PRO A 329 -4.62 14.88 9.39
C PRO A 329 -4.93 15.16 10.86
N ALA A 330 -5.97 14.50 11.37
CA ALA A 330 -6.38 14.57 12.76
C ALA A 330 -6.77 13.18 13.28
N LEU A 331 -6.95 13.11 14.59
CA LEU A 331 -7.47 11.95 15.30
C LEU A 331 -8.62 12.41 16.19
N ILE A 332 -9.68 11.61 16.24
CA ILE A 332 -10.79 11.81 17.16
C ILE A 332 -10.81 10.68 18.16
N SER A 333 -10.94 11.02 19.44
CA SER A 333 -11.09 10.09 20.55
C SER A 333 -12.41 10.37 21.25
N LYS A 334 -13.28 9.37 21.33
CA LYS A 334 -14.62 9.54 21.92
C LYS A 334 -14.48 9.91 23.39
N LEU A 335 -15.17 10.95 23.84
CA LEU A 335 -15.12 11.35 25.23
C LEU A 335 -15.72 10.24 26.10
N ILE A 336 -15.00 9.85 27.14
CA ILE A 336 -15.44 8.87 28.14
C ILE A 336 -15.96 9.64 29.35
N GLY A 337 -17.18 9.31 29.80
CA GLY A 337 -17.72 9.78 31.07
C GLY A 337 -16.97 9.12 32.23
N GLY A 338 -16.62 9.89 33.25
CA GLY A 338 -15.82 9.43 34.38
C GLY A 338 -14.92 10.51 34.97
N ASN A 339 -14.11 10.12 35.95
CA ASN A 339 -13.19 11.02 36.65
C ASN A 339 -11.79 10.41 36.76
N HIS A 340 -10.78 11.28 36.78
CA HIS A 340 -9.44 10.91 37.22
C HIS A 340 -9.46 10.58 38.72
N LYS A 341 -8.51 9.75 39.14
CA LYS A 341 -8.31 9.41 40.54
C LYS A 341 -6.87 9.65 40.94
N ASP A 342 -6.65 9.77 42.24
CA ASP A 342 -5.31 9.86 42.79
C ASP A 342 -4.50 8.58 42.54
N ILE A 343 -3.18 8.71 42.57
CA ILE A 343 -2.25 7.64 42.22
C ILE A 343 -2.40 6.41 43.15
N LYS A 344 -2.71 6.59 44.43
CA LYS A 344 -2.87 5.47 45.38
C LYS A 344 -4.08 4.61 45.00
N THR A 345 -5.16 5.25 44.57
CA THR A 345 -6.35 4.54 44.08
C THR A 345 -6.07 3.80 42.76
N ILE A 346 -5.25 4.38 41.88
CA ILE A 346 -4.82 3.75 40.62
C ILE A 346 -3.98 2.49 40.92
N GLU A 347 -2.98 2.59 41.79
CA GLU A 347 -2.10 1.48 42.20
C GLU A 347 -2.89 0.32 42.82
N GLY A 348 -3.91 0.63 43.63
CA GLY A 348 -4.79 -0.36 44.24
C GLY A 348 -5.68 -1.13 43.25
N SER A 349 -5.85 -0.64 42.01
CA SER A 349 -6.78 -1.21 41.05
C SER A 349 -6.34 -2.59 40.54
N GLY A 350 -7.02 -3.64 41.01
CA GLY A 350 -6.84 -5.01 40.49
C GLY A 350 -7.19 -5.11 39.00
N GLN A 351 -8.24 -4.41 38.56
CA GLN A 351 -8.67 -4.41 37.16
C GLN A 351 -7.63 -3.76 36.23
N LEU A 352 -6.96 -2.70 36.69
CA LEU A 352 -5.89 -2.07 35.91
C LEU A 352 -4.72 -3.04 35.75
N ARG A 353 -4.31 -3.70 36.85
CA ARG A 353 -3.24 -4.71 36.87
C ARG A 353 -3.54 -5.91 35.96
N CYS A 354 -4.79 -6.35 35.83
CA CYS A 354 -5.16 -7.41 34.89
C CYS A 354 -4.81 -7.07 33.42
N GLY A 355 -4.73 -5.78 33.06
CA GLY A 355 -4.35 -5.36 31.71
C GLY A 355 -2.85 -5.22 31.47
N PHE A 356 -2.00 -5.42 32.48
CA PHE A 356 -0.56 -5.18 32.39
C PHE A 356 0.13 -6.02 31.30
N ALA A 357 -0.29 -7.26 31.10
CA ALA A 357 0.29 -8.11 30.04
C ALA A 357 0.06 -7.51 28.64
N VAL A 358 -1.10 -6.86 28.43
CA VAL A 358 -1.43 -6.17 27.18
C VAL A 358 -0.61 -4.88 27.06
N ASP A 359 -0.44 -4.15 28.16
CA ASP A 359 0.42 -2.96 28.21
C ASP A 359 1.87 -3.29 27.81
N ALA A 360 2.41 -4.38 28.34
CA ALA A 360 3.75 -4.88 28.02
C ALA A 360 3.84 -5.37 26.57
N TRP A 361 2.86 -6.14 26.08
CA TRP A 361 2.82 -6.62 24.70
C TRP A 361 2.79 -5.47 23.69
N LEU A 362 2.02 -4.43 23.97
CA LEU A 362 1.93 -3.23 23.13
C LEU A 362 3.06 -2.24 23.39
N ALA A 363 4.02 -2.57 24.27
CA ALA A 363 5.13 -1.69 24.65
C ALA A 363 4.65 -0.27 24.98
N ASN A 364 3.57 -0.14 25.76
CA ASN A 364 3.05 1.17 26.14
C ASN A 364 3.83 1.73 27.33
N TRP A 365 4.67 2.72 27.04
CA TRP A 365 5.55 3.36 28.02
C TRP A 365 4.84 4.44 28.85
N ASP A 366 3.60 4.77 28.51
CA ASP A 366 2.88 5.93 29.07
C ASP A 366 1.49 5.56 29.60
N VAL A 367 1.26 4.30 29.99
CA VAL A 367 -0.07 3.80 30.39
C VAL A 367 -0.69 4.63 31.52
N ILE A 368 0.10 4.97 32.53
CA ILE A 368 -0.36 5.72 33.71
C ILE A 368 -0.28 7.23 33.48
N GLY A 369 0.60 7.67 32.58
CA GLY A 369 0.99 9.08 32.47
C GLY A 369 1.90 9.49 33.62
N GLN A 370 2.13 10.80 33.75
CA GLN A 370 3.06 11.35 34.73
C GLN A 370 2.47 11.40 36.15
N THR A 371 1.15 11.60 36.26
CA THR A 371 0.46 11.74 37.55
C THR A 371 -0.80 10.88 37.68
N GLY A 372 -1.00 9.92 36.77
CA GLY A 372 -2.25 9.16 36.64
C GLY A 372 -3.21 9.77 35.62
N ASP A 373 -2.76 10.77 34.87
CA ASP A 373 -3.52 11.53 33.87
C ASP A 373 -3.95 10.70 32.66
N ASN A 374 -3.29 9.56 32.38
CA ASN A 374 -3.69 8.66 31.30
C ASN A 374 -4.70 7.59 31.74
N ILE A 375 -5.22 7.65 32.97
CA ILE A 375 -6.26 6.75 33.47
C ILE A 375 -7.51 7.54 33.88
N ILE A 376 -8.65 7.16 33.29
CA ILE A 376 -9.98 7.61 33.72
C ILE A 376 -10.73 6.43 34.33
N PHE A 377 -11.38 6.65 35.47
CA PHE A 377 -12.37 5.70 35.98
C PHE A 377 -13.74 6.09 35.44
N ASN A 378 -14.34 5.22 34.64
CA ASN A 378 -15.66 5.49 34.06
C ASN A 378 -16.76 5.48 35.14
N ASP A 379 -17.99 5.80 34.76
CA ASP A 379 -19.14 5.87 35.68
C ASP A 379 -19.43 4.53 36.40
N ARG A 380 -18.90 3.41 35.90
CA ARG A 380 -18.97 2.08 36.55
C ARG A 380 -17.74 1.76 37.41
N ASN A 381 -16.91 2.76 37.68
CA ASN A 381 -15.67 2.66 38.43
C ASN A 381 -14.65 1.69 37.82
N LYS A 382 -14.67 1.48 36.50
CA LYS A 382 -13.65 0.69 35.79
C LYS A 382 -12.55 1.58 35.23
N PRO A 383 -11.26 1.18 35.33
CA PRO A 383 -10.16 1.95 34.75
C PRO A 383 -10.17 1.83 33.23
N VAL A 384 -10.11 2.97 32.57
CA VAL A 384 -10.02 3.12 31.11
C VAL A 384 -8.69 3.81 30.81
N ARG A 385 -7.87 3.19 29.96
CA ARG A 385 -6.61 3.79 29.51
C ARG A 385 -6.92 4.79 28.40
N ILE A 386 -6.44 6.02 28.55
CA ILE A 386 -6.53 7.07 27.54
C ILE A 386 -5.13 7.47 27.07
N ASP A 387 -5.06 8.31 26.04
CA ASP A 387 -3.80 8.77 25.43
C ASP A 387 -2.80 7.65 25.09
N LEU A 388 -3.13 6.85 24.08
CA LEU A 388 -2.36 5.67 23.70
C LEU A 388 -1.16 6.00 22.80
N GLY A 389 -0.70 7.25 22.83
CA GLY A 389 0.38 7.75 21.97
C GLY A 389 1.75 7.13 22.29
N GLY A 390 1.95 6.65 23.52
CA GLY A 390 3.18 6.00 24.01
C GLY A 390 3.28 4.50 23.77
N ALA A 391 2.37 3.92 22.97
CA ALA A 391 2.36 2.51 22.61
C ALA A 391 3.08 2.21 21.29
N LEU A 392 3.42 0.94 21.08
CA LEU A 392 4.00 0.36 19.87
C LEU A 392 5.37 0.98 19.52
N VAL A 393 5.42 1.83 18.50
CA VAL A 393 6.69 2.36 17.94
C VAL A 393 7.05 3.76 18.44
N PHE A 394 6.27 4.34 19.37
CA PHE A 394 6.52 5.67 19.94
C PHE A 394 6.56 5.63 21.46
N ARG A 395 7.42 6.45 22.08
CA ARG A 395 7.46 6.67 23.55
C ARG A 395 6.79 7.98 23.96
N ALA A 396 6.46 8.10 25.26
CA ALA A 396 5.75 9.23 25.90
C ALA A 396 6.25 10.63 25.48
N GLN A 397 7.57 10.86 25.47
CA GLN A 397 8.19 12.15 25.09
C GLN A 397 8.74 12.16 23.65
N GLY A 398 8.24 11.30 22.77
CA GLY A 398 8.52 11.38 21.35
C GLY A 398 9.84 10.78 20.88
N GLY A 399 10.64 10.18 21.76
CA GLY A 399 11.76 9.31 21.36
C GLY A 399 11.23 8.11 20.58
N ALA A 400 11.74 7.93 19.36
CA ALA A 400 11.58 6.72 18.56
C ALA A 400 12.66 5.70 18.97
#